data_AF-A0A8R2ARC3-F1
#
_entry.id   AF-A0A8R2ARC3-F1
#
_cell.length_a   1.000
_cell.length_b   1.000
_cell.length_c   1.000
_cell.angle_alpha   90.00
_cell.angle_beta   90.00
_cell.angle_gamma   90.00
#
_symmetry.space_group_name_H-M   'P 1'
#
loop_
_entity.id
_entity.type
_entity.pdbx_description
1 polymer ?
#
loop_
_entity_poly.entity_id
_entity_poly.type
_entity_poly.pdbx_seq_one_letter_code
_entity_poly.pdbx_strand_id
1 'polypeptide(L)'
;MLLKSLHGVSRLGVRFYRKLIDPLDLLTGIEKRELLAHLAGDCDPFRILSIKKGPGTRERPNLIPSSNSSRLICCHCTESDNHLKFMWLHQGDPKRCGCGYWFELCPIAPL
;
A
#
# COMPACT_ATOMS: atom_id res chain seq x y z
N MET A 1 1.78 -33.13 37.70
CA MET A 1 3.15 -33.51 37.29
C MET A 1 3.71 -32.36 36.47
N LEU A 2 4.43 -31.44 37.12
CA LEU A 2 5.90 -31.38 37.18
C LEU A 2 6.50 -30.52 36.06
N LEU A 3 6.52 -29.20 36.27
CA LEU A 3 7.69 -28.40 35.93
C LEU A 3 8.10 -27.64 37.18
N LYS A 4 8.98 -28.31 37.93
CA LYS A 4 9.65 -27.83 39.14
C LYS A 4 10.52 -26.62 38.78
N SER A 5 10.37 -25.56 39.58
CA SER A 5 11.47 -24.78 40.18
C SER A 5 12.78 -24.72 39.39
N LEU A 6 12.99 -23.62 38.66
CA LEU A 6 14.33 -23.16 38.29
C LEU A 6 14.82 -22.15 39.34
N HIS A 7 15.19 -22.66 40.52
CA HIS A 7 16.07 -21.94 41.43
C HIS A 7 17.51 -22.12 40.93
N GLY A 8 18.19 -21.01 40.63
CA GLY A 8 19.64 -20.97 40.52
C GLY A 8 20.21 -21.18 39.12
N VAL A 9 20.15 -20.15 38.28
CA VAL A 9 21.26 -19.85 37.36
C VAL A 9 21.78 -18.48 37.73
N SER A 10 22.96 -18.50 38.34
CA SER A 10 23.79 -17.36 38.68
C SER A 10 24.04 -16.46 37.47
N ARG A 11 23.60 -15.20 37.58
CA ARG A 11 24.23 -13.99 37.05
C ARG A 11 25.08 -14.17 35.78
N LEU A 12 24.46 -14.53 34.66
CA LEU A 12 24.93 -14.00 33.38
C LEU A 12 24.43 -12.56 33.34
N GLY A 13 25.36 -11.62 33.52
CA GLY A 13 25.13 -10.17 33.52
C GLY A 13 24.66 -9.65 32.17
N VAL A 14 23.56 -10.17 31.64
CA VAL A 14 22.83 -9.55 30.57
C VAL A 14 21.99 -8.47 31.24
N ARG A 15 22.50 -7.24 31.23
CA ARG A 15 21.71 -6.06 31.55
C ARG A 15 20.51 -6.09 30.60
N PHE A 16 19.36 -6.56 31.08
CA PHE A 16 18.10 -6.37 30.37
C PHE A 16 17.96 -4.85 30.22
N TYR A 17 18.26 -4.34 29.03
CA TYR A 17 17.90 -2.99 28.67
C TYR A 17 16.41 -2.85 29.00
N ARG A 18 16.04 -1.77 29.71
CA ARG A 18 14.64 -1.38 29.88
C ARG A 18 13.93 -1.63 28.55
N LYS A 19 12.78 -2.29 28.60
CA LYS A 19 11.91 -2.56 27.45
C LYS A 19 12.02 -1.40 26.46
N LEU A 20 12.49 -1.67 25.25
CA LEU A 20 12.59 -0.65 24.20
C LEU A 20 11.21 0.01 24.05
N ILE A 21 11.19 1.33 23.86
CA ILE A 21 9.95 2.09 23.67
C ILE A 21 9.26 1.54 22.41
N ASP A 22 7.92 1.44 22.47
CA ASP A 22 7.16 0.96 21.32
C ASP A 22 7.36 1.90 20.13
N PRO A 23 7.65 1.40 18.91
CA PRO A 23 7.81 2.25 17.74
C PRO A 23 6.62 3.19 17.50
N LEU A 24 5.40 2.78 17.84
CA LEU A 24 4.20 3.58 17.65
C LEU A 24 4.20 4.86 18.51
N ASP A 25 4.83 4.82 19.68
CA ASP A 25 4.96 5.97 20.59
C ASP A 25 6.01 6.98 20.11
N LEU A 26 6.99 6.52 19.33
CA LEU A 26 8.09 7.35 18.80
C LEU A 26 7.77 7.95 17.44
N LEU A 27 7.05 7.21 16.58
CA LEU A 27 6.77 7.65 15.22
C LEU A 27 5.80 8.83 15.19
N THR A 28 6.08 9.77 14.28
CA THR A 28 5.27 10.97 14.02
C THR A 28 5.06 11.17 12.53
N GLY A 29 4.19 12.13 12.16
CA GLY A 29 4.01 12.53 10.75
C GLY A 29 3.51 11.41 9.83
N ILE A 30 4.09 11.33 8.64
CA ILE A 30 3.70 10.39 7.56
C ILE A 30 4.01 8.95 7.98
N GLU A 31 5.15 8.70 8.60
CA GLU A 31 5.58 7.37 9.02
C GLU A 31 4.60 6.77 10.06
N LYS A 32 4.11 7.58 11.00
CA LYS A 32 3.08 7.14 11.96
C LYS A 32 1.76 6.79 11.27
N ARG A 33 1.36 7.57 10.26
CA ARG A 33 0.12 7.34 9.49
C ARG A 33 0.23 6.06 8.68
N GLU A 34 1.38 5.81 8.06
CA GLU A 34 1.68 4.56 7.35
C GLU A 34 1.54 3.36 8.28
N LEU A 35 2.20 3.40 9.44
CA LEU A 35 2.17 2.31 10.41
C LEU A 35 0.75 2.05 10.93
N LEU A 36 0.01 3.10 11.27
CA LEU A 36 -1.39 2.97 11.72
C LEU A 36 -2.30 2.37 10.65
N ALA A 37 -2.14 2.78 9.39
CA ALA A 37 -2.90 2.23 8.27
C ALA A 37 -2.55 0.75 8.02
N HIS A 38 -1.26 0.41 8.12
CA HIS A 38 -0.80 -0.98 8.05
C HIS A 38 -1.38 -1.85 9.16
N LEU A 39 -1.40 -1.37 10.40
CA LEU A 39 -2.01 -2.05 11.54
C LEU A 39 -3.54 -2.19 11.40
N ALA A 40 -4.20 -1.26 10.69
CA ALA A 40 -5.61 -1.35 10.33
C ALA A 40 -5.90 -2.32 9.16
N GLY A 41 -4.86 -2.90 8.55
CA GLY A 41 -4.95 -3.87 7.46
C GLY A 41 -4.79 -3.29 6.06
N ASP A 42 -4.46 -2.00 5.92
CA ASP A 42 -4.09 -1.41 4.63
C ASP A 42 -2.59 -1.55 4.38
N CYS A 43 -2.21 -2.51 3.55
CA CYS A 43 -0.80 -2.82 3.25
C CYS A 43 -0.13 -1.81 2.30
N ASP A 44 -0.87 -0.92 1.63
CA ASP A 44 -0.31 0.06 0.69
C ASP A 44 -1.07 1.41 0.74
N PRO A 45 -1.02 2.11 1.89
CA PRO A 45 -1.83 3.30 2.11
C PRO A 45 -1.44 4.47 1.20
N PHE A 46 -0.17 4.53 0.78
CA PHE A 46 0.35 5.55 -0.14
C PHE A 46 0.38 5.10 -1.60
N ARG A 47 -0.14 3.91 -1.92
CA ARG A 47 -0.29 3.40 -3.30
C ARG A 47 1.02 3.41 -4.09
N ILE A 48 2.08 2.96 -3.45
CA ILE A 48 3.43 2.84 -4.01
C ILE A 48 3.50 1.64 -4.95
N LEU A 49 2.70 0.60 -4.69
CA LEU A 49 2.71 -0.62 -5.49
C LEU A 49 1.94 -0.44 -6.80
N SER A 50 2.35 -1.22 -7.80
CA SER A 50 1.66 -1.26 -9.09
C SER A 50 0.27 -1.90 -8.95
N ILE A 51 -0.72 -1.26 -9.56
CA ILE A 51 -2.09 -1.78 -9.60
C ILE A 51 -2.18 -2.88 -10.66
N LYS A 52 -2.59 -4.08 -10.25
CA LYS A 52 -2.87 -5.17 -11.18
C LYS A 52 -4.13 -4.86 -11.98
N LYS A 53 -4.08 -5.07 -13.30
CA LYS A 53 -5.23 -4.92 -14.17
C LYS A 53 -6.25 -6.03 -13.89
N GLY A 54 -7.52 -5.66 -13.76
CA GLY A 54 -8.66 -6.55 -13.80
C GLY A 54 -9.16 -6.77 -15.25
N PRO A 55 -10.45 -7.07 -15.43
CA PRO A 55 -11.04 -7.32 -16.76
C PRO A 55 -10.92 -6.12 -17.72
N GLY A 56 -11.08 -4.90 -17.19
CA GLY A 56 -10.99 -3.63 -17.92
C GLY A 56 -11.84 -3.57 -19.19
N THR A 57 -13.05 -4.11 -19.15
CA THR A 57 -14.07 -3.86 -20.18
C THR A 57 -14.71 -2.49 -19.94
N ARG A 58 -15.55 -2.02 -20.87
CA ARG A 58 -16.22 -0.73 -20.71
C ARG A 58 -17.18 -0.72 -19.52
N GLU A 59 -17.84 -1.85 -19.27
CA GLU A 59 -18.79 -2.06 -18.17
C GLU A 59 -18.08 -2.32 -16.85
N ARG A 60 -16.84 -2.84 -16.91
CA ARG A 60 -16.01 -3.18 -15.75
C ARG A 60 -14.60 -2.62 -15.93
N PRO A 61 -14.43 -1.28 -15.89
CA PRO A 61 -13.15 -0.64 -16.08
C PRO A 61 -12.20 -0.92 -14.89
N ASN A 62 -10.91 -0.70 -15.12
CA ASN A 62 -9.92 -0.71 -14.04
C ASN A 62 -10.07 0.55 -13.20
N LEU A 63 -10.44 0.39 -11.94
CA LEU A 63 -10.63 1.50 -11.02
C LEU A 63 -9.28 1.99 -10.50
N ILE A 64 -8.97 3.25 -10.77
CA ILE A 64 -7.75 3.90 -10.34
C ILE A 64 -8.07 4.85 -9.19
N PRO A 65 -7.59 4.59 -7.96
CA PRO A 65 -7.82 5.48 -6.83
C PRO A 65 -7.13 6.83 -7.06
N SER A 66 -7.77 7.93 -6.70
CA SER A 66 -7.15 9.26 -6.70
C SER A 66 -7.83 10.15 -5.66
N SER A 67 -7.06 10.98 -4.95
CA SER A 67 -7.58 12.07 -4.13
C SER A 67 -7.95 13.31 -4.94
N ASN A 68 -7.48 13.38 -6.19
CA ASN A 68 -7.65 14.53 -7.08
C ASN A 68 -8.57 14.18 -8.26
N SER A 69 -9.18 15.20 -8.87
CA SER A 69 -10.08 15.06 -10.02
C SER A 69 -9.41 14.53 -11.30
N SER A 70 -8.08 14.51 -11.33
CA SER A 70 -7.30 13.87 -12.39
C SER A 70 -6.07 13.15 -11.84
N ARG A 71 -5.65 12.10 -12.54
CA ARG A 71 -4.43 11.34 -12.23
C ARG A 71 -3.73 10.94 -13.51
N LEU A 72 -2.42 11.16 -13.57
CA LEU A 72 -1.60 10.61 -14.63
C LEU A 72 -1.41 9.11 -14.36
N ILE A 73 -1.74 8.29 -15.34
CA ILE A 73 -1.54 6.84 -15.27
C ILE A 73 -0.64 6.36 -16.40
N CYS A 74 0.02 5.25 -16.13
CA CYS A 74 0.87 4.55 -17.07
C CYS A 74 0.33 3.13 -17.26
N CYS A 75 0.04 2.76 -18.51
CA CYS A 75 -0.35 1.40 -18.87
C CYS A 75 0.80 0.70 -19.60
N HIS A 76 1.41 -0.29 -18.94
CA HIS A 76 2.32 -1.24 -19.57
C HIS A 76 1.50 -2.27 -20.33
N CYS A 77 1.44 -2.17 -21.66
CA CYS A 77 0.41 -2.87 -22.45
C CYS A 77 0.67 -4.38 -22.55
N THR A 78 1.88 -4.75 -22.92
CA THR A 78 2.39 -6.12 -22.92
C THR A 78 3.68 -6.19 -22.12
N GLU A 79 3.99 -7.34 -21.53
CA GLU A 79 5.18 -7.50 -20.67
C GLU A 79 6.49 -7.25 -21.42
N SER A 80 6.50 -7.50 -22.74
CA SER A 80 7.64 -7.26 -23.63
C SER A 80 7.78 -5.82 -24.10
N ASP A 81 6.81 -4.93 -23.83
CA ASP A 81 6.90 -3.53 -24.26
C ASP A 81 7.97 -2.80 -23.46
N ASN A 82 8.96 -2.25 -24.16
CA ASN A 82 10.00 -1.37 -23.59
C ASN A 82 9.55 0.09 -23.44
N HIS A 83 8.27 0.37 -23.69
CA HIS A 83 7.70 1.70 -23.62
C HIS A 83 6.38 1.67 -22.86
N LEU A 84 6.07 2.78 -22.22
CA LEU A 84 4.91 2.94 -21.36
C LEU A 84 3.94 3.94 -22.00
N LYS A 85 2.65 3.61 -21.98
CA LYS A 85 1.61 4.51 -22.52
C LYS A 85 1.04 5.34 -21.39
N PHE A 86 1.28 6.64 -21.45
CA PHE A 86 0.79 7.60 -20.47
C PHE A 86 -0.52 8.22 -20.92
N MET A 87 -1.45 8.39 -19.98
CA MET A 87 -2.68 9.13 -20.21
C MET A 87 -3.18 9.79 -18.95
N TRP A 88 -3.81 10.96 -19.12
CA TRP A 88 -4.53 11.64 -18.05
C TRP A 88 -5.90 11.02 -17.89
N LEU A 89 -6.19 10.52 -16.69
CA LEU A 89 -7.52 10.05 -16.31
C LEU A 89 -8.24 11.19 -15.61
N HIS A 90 -9.47 11.49 -16.00
CA HIS A 90 -10.31 12.51 -15.38
C HIS A 90 -11.51 11.86 -14.71
N GLN A 91 -11.96 12.44 -13.60
CA GLN A 91 -13.12 11.96 -12.87
C GLN A 91 -14.38 12.00 -13.75
N GLY A 92 -15.12 10.88 -13.79
CA GLY A 92 -16.34 10.75 -14.59
C GLY A 92 -16.13 10.54 -16.09
N ASP A 93 -14.89 10.53 -16.59
CA ASP A 93 -14.56 10.25 -17.99
C ASP A 93 -13.65 9.01 -18.10
N PRO A 94 -14.23 7.80 -18.20
CA PRO A 94 -13.46 6.57 -18.40
C PRO A 94 -12.66 6.63 -19.69
N LYS A 95 -11.37 6.29 -19.62
CA LYS A 95 -10.48 6.30 -20.79
C LYS A 95 -10.01 4.90 -21.15
N ARG A 96 -9.88 4.69 -22.46
CA ARG A 96 -9.38 3.45 -23.06
C ARG A 96 -7.93 3.60 -23.47
N CYS A 97 -7.07 2.69 -23.02
CA CYS A 97 -5.69 2.62 -23.50
C CYS A 97 -5.64 1.98 -24.90
N GLY A 98 -4.58 2.21 -25.67
CA GLY A 98 -4.37 1.60 -26.99
C GLY A 98 -4.35 0.06 -26.98
N CYS A 99 -4.12 -0.59 -25.84
CA CYS A 99 -4.24 -2.05 -25.68
C CYS A 99 -5.68 -2.55 -25.50
N GLY A 100 -6.66 -1.65 -25.39
CA GLY A 100 -8.08 -1.98 -25.31
C GLY A 100 -8.69 -1.93 -23.92
N TYR A 101 -7.88 -1.98 -22.86
CA TYR A 101 -8.34 -1.89 -21.48
C TYR A 101 -8.90 -0.50 -21.14
N TRP A 102 -10.01 -0.50 -20.41
CA TRP A 102 -10.64 0.69 -19.86
C TRP A 102 -10.18 0.99 -18.43
N PHE A 103 -10.12 2.27 -18.11
CA PHE A 103 -9.71 2.79 -16.82
C PHE A 103 -10.69 3.89 -16.39
N GLU A 104 -11.00 3.94 -15.11
CA GLU A 104 -11.89 4.96 -14.52
C GLU A 104 -11.34 5.42 -13.18
N LEU A 105 -11.46 6.71 -12.90
CA LEU A 105 -10.93 7.31 -11.69
C LEU A 105 -11.92 7.11 -10.54
N CYS A 106 -11.47 6.46 -9.46
CA CYS A 106 -12.23 6.25 -8.24
C CYS A 106 -11.77 7.25 -7.18
N PRO A 107 -12.63 8.22 -6.77
CA PRO A 107 -12.26 9.20 -5.77
C PRO A 107 -12.06 8.52 -4.41
N ILE A 108 -10.92 8.77 -3.78
CA ILE A 108 -10.60 8.32 -2.41
C ILE A 108 -10.24 9.51 -1.53
N ALA A 109 -10.52 9.42 -0.23
CA ALA A 109 -10.03 10.41 0.71
C ALA A 109 -8.49 10.35 0.78
N PRO A 110 -7.80 11.49 0.86
CA PRO A 110 -6.37 11.49 1.14
C PRO A 110 -6.12 10.87 2.52
N LEU A 111 -5.12 9.98 2.60
CA LEU A 111 -4.66 9.43 3.88
C LEU A 111 -4.08 10.54 4.75
#